data_AF-X1ENI0-F1
#
_entry.id   AF-X1ENI0-F1
#
_cell.length_a   1.000
_cell.length_b   1.000
_cell.length_c   1.000
_cell.angle_alpha   90.00
_cell.angle_beta   90.00
_cell.angle_gamma   90.00
#
_symmetry.space_group_name_H-M   'P 1'
#
loop_
_entity.id
_entity.type
_entity.pdbx_description
1 polymer ?
#
loop_
_entity_poly.entity_id
_entity_poly.type
_entity_poly.pdbx_seq_one_letter_code
_entity_poly.pdbx_strand_id
1 'polypeptide(L)'
;LQEPNKIPDYMDCLMPDYTLYPEMDYSMGFTTRGCIRSTCSFCIVNKLEPHFIEYKDPRVFHHPNHKKILFLDNNFTASKRFDKTLDYLEEKEVKASFCQGLDARLITKEKAERLAEAKLYNLHFG
;
A
#
# COMPACT_ATOMS: atom_id res chain seq x y z
N LEU A 1 -4.30 2.60 24.74
CA LEU A 1 -3.64 1.34 25.13
C LEU A 1 -2.44 1.20 24.21
N GLN A 2 -1.21 1.17 24.75
CA GLN A 2 -0.03 0.88 23.92
C GLN A 2 -0.16 -0.58 23.46
N GLU A 3 -0.11 -0.80 22.14
CA GLU A 3 -0.16 -2.14 21.58
C GLU A 3 1.09 -2.93 22.00
N PRO A 4 0.94 -4.14 22.56
CA PRO A 4 2.09 -4.97 22.89
C PRO A 4 2.88 -5.23 21.59
N ASN A 5 4.19 -4.98 21.62
CA ASN A 5 5.14 -5.08 20.51
C ASN A 5 5.19 -3.92 19.50
N LYS A 6 4.70 -2.72 19.83
CA LYS A 6 4.97 -1.53 18.99
C LYS A 6 6.47 -1.22 18.98
N ILE A 7 7.11 -1.40 17.82
CA ILE A 7 8.50 -0.99 17.62
C ILE A 7 8.63 0.55 17.67
N PRO A 8 9.79 1.10 18.07
CA PRO A 8 10.02 2.54 18.02
C PRO A 8 9.75 3.12 16.63
N ASP A 9 9.12 4.31 16.59
CA ASP A 9 8.71 4.94 15.33
C ASP A 9 9.90 5.15 14.36
N TYR A 10 11.11 5.42 14.89
CA TYR A 10 12.31 5.57 14.07
C TYR A 10 12.70 4.28 13.36
N MET A 11 12.54 3.11 14.00
CA MET A 11 12.81 1.80 13.40
C MET A 11 11.77 1.48 12.33
N ASP A 12 10.51 1.84 12.63
CA ASP A 12 9.42 1.62 11.71
C ASP A 12 9.58 2.46 10.44
N CYS A 13 10.12 3.67 10.53
CA CYS A 13 10.34 4.55 9.39
C CYS A 13 11.62 4.25 8.60
N LEU A 14 12.38 3.20 8.93
CA LEU A 14 13.57 2.86 8.16
C LEU A 14 13.18 2.29 6.79
N MET A 15 13.81 2.85 5.75
CA MET A 15 13.75 2.27 4.41
C MET A 15 14.54 0.95 4.40
N PRO A 16 14.04 -0.11 3.73
CA PRO A 16 14.80 -1.34 3.56
C PRO A 16 16.15 -1.08 2.89
N ASP A 17 17.19 -1.80 3.32
CA ASP A 17 18.50 -1.73 2.67
C ASP A 17 18.50 -2.54 1.37
N TYR A 18 18.17 -1.84 0.28
CA TYR A 18 18.14 -2.41 -1.06
C TYR A 18 19.53 -2.75 -1.61
N THR A 19 20.63 -2.32 -0.97
CA THR A 19 21.99 -2.69 -1.40
C THR A 19 22.25 -4.19 -1.24
N LEU A 20 21.53 -4.85 -0.33
CA LEU A 20 21.55 -6.31 -0.15
C LEU A 20 20.89 -7.07 -1.31
N TYR A 21 20.05 -6.40 -2.10
CA TYR A 21 19.30 -6.97 -3.21
C TYR A 21 19.45 -6.08 -4.46
N PRO A 22 20.64 -6.01 -5.07
CA PRO A 22 20.96 -5.02 -6.11
C PRO A 22 20.12 -5.18 -7.39
N GLU A 23 19.57 -6.37 -7.63
CA GLU A 23 18.70 -6.67 -8.79
C GLU A 23 17.25 -6.25 -8.56
N MET A 24 16.87 -5.84 -7.34
CA MET A 24 15.51 -5.42 -7.02
C MET A 24 15.26 -4.02 -7.57
N ASP A 25 14.29 -3.90 -8.49
CA ASP A 25 13.98 -2.64 -9.20
C ASP A 25 12.72 -1.93 -8.67
N TYR A 26 12.21 -2.35 -7.51
CA TYR A 26 10.97 -1.86 -6.92
C TYR A 26 11.07 -1.65 -5.41
N SER A 27 10.36 -0.63 -4.92
CA SER A 27 10.18 -0.41 -3.49
C SER A 27 8.96 -1.16 -2.96
N MET A 28 8.96 -1.47 -1.67
CA MET A 28 7.85 -2.14 -1.00
C MET A 28 7.47 -1.36 0.25
N GLY A 29 6.18 -1.29 0.53
CA GLY A 29 5.71 -0.65 1.75
C GLY A 29 4.21 -0.68 1.92
N PHE A 30 3.78 -0.22 3.09
CA PHE A 30 2.39 -0.09 3.50
C PHE A 30 2.02 1.39 3.56
N THR A 31 0.92 1.77 2.92
CA THR A 31 0.26 3.06 3.14
C THR A 31 -0.88 2.96 4.14
N THR A 32 -1.39 1.75 4.35
CA THR A 32 -2.44 1.40 5.31
C THR A 32 -2.11 0.08 6.00
N ARG A 33 -2.68 -0.14 7.18
CA ARG A 33 -2.64 -1.42 7.90
C ARG A 33 -4.07 -1.86 8.23
N GLY A 34 -4.27 -3.16 8.37
CA GLY A 34 -5.58 -3.78 8.55
C GLY A 34 -6.51 -3.66 7.35
N CYS A 35 -7.74 -4.15 7.51
CA CYS A 35 -8.77 -4.13 6.48
C CYS A 35 -10.13 -3.75 7.08
N ILE A 36 -10.95 -2.99 6.34
CA ILE A 36 -12.29 -2.61 6.81
C ILE A 36 -13.29 -3.78 6.81
N ARG A 37 -12.91 -4.94 6.24
CA ARG A 37 -13.80 -6.09 6.01
C ARG A 37 -13.60 -7.17 7.06
N SER A 38 -14.31 -7.04 8.18
CA SER A 38 -14.32 -8.05 9.25
C SER A 38 -15.07 -9.34 8.91
N THR A 39 -15.83 -9.37 7.81
CA THR A 39 -16.73 -10.49 7.45
C THR A 39 -16.08 -11.58 6.59
N CYS A 40 -14.87 -11.36 6.07
CA CYS A 40 -14.16 -12.36 5.28
C CYS A 40 -13.70 -13.51 6.18
N SER A 41 -14.45 -14.61 6.18
CA SER A 41 -14.23 -15.78 7.05
C SER A 41 -12.90 -16.49 6.79
N PHE A 42 -12.40 -16.44 5.55
CA PHE A 42 -11.13 -17.02 5.15
C PHE A 42 -9.92 -16.11 5.46
N CYS A 43 -10.14 -14.83 5.75
CA CYS A 43 -9.07 -13.84 5.82
C CYS A 43 -8.45 -13.74 7.22
N ILE A 44 -7.14 -13.97 7.30
CA ILE A 44 -6.40 -13.91 8.57
C ILE A 44 -6.16 -12.48 9.06
N VAL A 45 -6.22 -11.48 8.17
CA VAL A 45 -5.98 -10.06 8.49
C VAL A 45 -6.90 -9.60 9.62
N ASN A 46 -8.15 -10.05 9.67
CA ASN A 46 -9.09 -9.68 10.73
C ASN A 46 -8.65 -10.12 12.14
N LYS A 47 -7.74 -11.09 12.24
CA LYS A 47 -7.17 -11.55 13.51
C LYS A 47 -5.83 -10.86 13.82
N LEU A 48 -5.00 -10.61 12.81
CA LEU A 48 -3.65 -10.06 12.97
C LEU A 48 -3.63 -8.52 12.97
N GLU A 49 -4.46 -7.90 12.13
CA GLU A 49 -4.58 -6.45 11.96
C GLU A 49 -6.08 -6.07 11.93
N PRO A 50 -6.78 -6.20 13.08
CA PRO A 50 -8.24 -6.05 13.15
C PRO A 50 -8.75 -4.63 12.88
N HIS A 51 -7.86 -3.64 12.91
CA HIS A 51 -8.21 -2.23 12.75
C HIS A 51 -7.59 -1.68 11.48
N PHE A 52 -8.44 -1.11 10.62
CA PHE A 52 -7.97 -0.35 9.48
C PHE A 52 -7.42 1.00 9.93
N ILE A 53 -6.15 1.27 9.59
CA ILE A 53 -5.47 2.52 9.91
C ILE A 53 -4.73 3.07 8.69
N GLU A 54 -4.77 4.39 8.53
CA GLU A 54 -3.80 5.09 7.67
C GLU A 54 -2.43 5.00 8.31
N TYR A 55 -1.42 4.72 7.50
CA TYR A 55 -0.08 4.43 7.99
C TYR A 55 0.95 5.40 7.43
N LYS A 56 1.74 5.01 6.42
CA LYS A 56 2.85 5.83 5.91
C LYS A 56 2.52 6.47 4.56
N ASP A 57 3.15 7.60 4.29
CA ASP A 57 3.18 8.19 2.95
C ASP A 57 4.21 7.42 2.10
N PRO A 58 3.95 7.13 0.81
CA PRO A 58 4.91 6.41 -0.05
C PRO A 58 6.31 7.03 -0.07
N ARG A 59 6.41 8.35 0.12
CA ARG A 59 7.69 9.09 0.21
C ARG A 59 8.64 8.57 1.28
N VAL A 60 8.14 7.89 2.31
CA VAL A 60 8.95 7.39 3.42
C VAL A 60 9.77 6.16 3.02
N PHE A 61 9.24 5.32 2.12
CA PHE A 61 9.87 4.04 1.74
C PHE A 61 10.20 3.93 0.25
N HIS A 62 9.79 4.89 -0.57
CA HIS A 62 10.11 4.90 -1.99
C HIS A 62 11.57 5.28 -2.20
N HIS A 63 12.34 4.31 -2.69
CA HIS A 63 13.75 4.49 -2.99
C HIS A 63 13.91 5.33 -4.27
N PRO A 64 14.74 6.38 -4.29
CA PRO A 64 14.82 7.32 -5.41
C PRO A 64 15.13 6.71 -6.78
N ASN A 65 15.83 5.57 -6.80
CA ASN A 65 16.24 4.91 -8.04
C ASN A 65 15.20 3.91 -8.56
N HIS A 66 14.16 3.58 -7.79
CA HIS A 66 13.16 2.61 -8.20
C HIS A 66 12.08 3.26 -9.06
N LYS A 67 11.58 2.51 -10.04
CA LYS A 67 10.50 2.95 -10.95
C LYS A 67 9.20 2.18 -10.74
N LYS A 68 9.17 1.36 -9.70
CA LYS A 68 8.04 0.51 -9.33
C LYS A 68 7.86 0.53 -7.82
N ILE A 69 6.62 0.47 -7.37
CA ILE A 69 6.25 0.24 -5.98
C ILE A 69 5.26 -0.92 -5.90
N LEU A 70 5.56 -1.87 -5.03
CA LEU A 70 4.64 -2.92 -4.61
C LEU A 70 4.02 -2.52 -3.27
N PHE A 71 2.75 -2.13 -3.30
CA PHE A 71 1.97 -1.83 -2.11
C PHE A 71 1.54 -3.13 -1.45
N LEU A 72 1.81 -3.21 -0.15
CA LEU A 72 1.49 -4.36 0.70
C LEU A 72 0.16 -4.19 1.45
N ASP A 73 -0.59 -3.14 1.13
CA ASP A 73 -1.85 -2.79 1.78
C ASP A 73 -2.88 -3.91 1.67
N ASN A 74 -3.49 -4.27 2.80
CA ASN A 74 -4.59 -5.25 2.81
C ASN A 74 -5.87 -4.73 2.15
N ASN A 75 -6.05 -3.40 2.10
CA ASN A 75 -7.15 -2.77 1.37
C ASN A 75 -6.81 -1.32 0.99
N PHE A 76 -6.03 -1.14 -0.08
CA PHE A 76 -5.66 0.19 -0.59
C PHE A 76 -6.87 1.05 -0.95
N THR A 77 -7.90 0.46 -1.56
CA THR A 77 -9.14 1.14 -1.98
C THR A 77 -9.91 1.80 -0.85
N ALA A 78 -9.73 1.35 0.40
CA ALA A 78 -10.37 1.93 1.58
C ALA A 78 -9.63 3.17 2.12
N SER A 79 -8.40 3.46 1.65
CA SER A 79 -7.63 4.61 2.10
C SER A 79 -8.32 5.93 1.77
N LYS A 80 -8.33 6.84 2.72
CA LYS A 80 -8.69 8.25 2.53
C LYS A 80 -7.61 9.02 1.76
N ARG A 81 -6.40 8.45 1.66
CA ARG A 81 -5.26 9.00 0.91
C ARG A 81 -5.10 8.36 -0.47
N PHE A 82 -6.15 7.70 -0.97
CA PHE A 82 -6.16 7.05 -2.28
C PHE A 82 -5.67 7.99 -3.39
N ASP A 83 -6.34 9.12 -3.58
CA ASP A 83 -6.00 10.08 -4.64
C ASP A 83 -4.60 10.65 -4.44
N LYS A 84 -4.27 11.05 -3.22
CA LYS A 84 -2.94 11.59 -2.87
C LYS A 84 -1.81 10.59 -3.16
N THR A 85 -2.05 9.30 -2.96
CA THR A 85 -1.08 8.25 -3.28
C THR A 85 -0.92 8.10 -4.78
N LEU A 86 -2.02 8.14 -5.54
CA LEU A 86 -1.97 8.08 -6.99
C LEU A 86 -1.31 9.33 -7.60
N ASP A 87 -1.59 10.53 -7.07
CA ASP A 87 -0.93 11.78 -7.48
C ASP A 87 0.58 11.67 -7.32
N TYR A 88 1.06 11.09 -6.21
CA TYR A 88 2.49 10.88 -5.98
C TYR A 88 3.11 9.93 -7.02
N LEU A 89 2.41 8.84 -7.35
CA LEU A 89 2.88 7.87 -8.34
C LEU A 89 2.98 8.50 -9.73
N GLU A 90 2.01 9.32 -10.09
CA GLU A 90 1.99 10.08 -11.34
C GLU A 90 3.13 11.11 -11.38
N GLU A 91 3.28 11.93 -10.34
CA GLU A 91 4.34 12.94 -10.21
C GLU A 91 5.74 12.34 -10.35
N LYS A 92 5.95 11.14 -9.80
CA LYS A 92 7.24 10.44 -9.87
C LYS A 92 7.38 9.51 -11.08
N GLU A 93 6.34 9.39 -11.89
CA GLU A 93 6.24 8.45 -13.00
C GLU A 93 6.56 7.00 -12.61
N VAL A 94 6.10 6.60 -11.42
CA VAL A 94 6.35 5.29 -10.81
C VAL A 94 5.19 4.37 -11.09
N LYS A 95 5.50 3.12 -11.44
CA LYS A 95 4.47 2.09 -11.62
C LYS A 95 4.05 1.48 -10.28
N ALA A 96 2.79 1.11 -10.13
CA ALA A 96 2.28 0.53 -8.89
C ALA A 96 1.64 -0.85 -9.09
N SER A 97 1.83 -1.71 -8.09
CA SER A 97 1.12 -2.99 -7.96
C SER A 97 0.57 -3.10 -6.55
N PHE A 98 -0.66 -3.59 -6.41
CA PHE A 98 -1.33 -3.80 -5.12
C PHE A 98 -1.40 -5.30 -4.85
N CYS A 99 -0.53 -5.82 -3.98
CA CYS A 99 -0.28 -7.26 -3.91
C CYS A 99 -1.45 -8.08 -3.33
N GLN A 100 -2.32 -7.47 -2.53
CA GLN A 100 -3.51 -8.10 -1.94
C GLN A 100 -4.77 -7.90 -2.79
N GLY A 101 -4.65 -7.18 -3.92
CA GLY A 101 -5.77 -6.81 -4.77
C GLY A 101 -6.54 -5.57 -4.27
N LEU A 102 -7.44 -5.08 -5.12
CA LEU A 102 -8.33 -3.95 -4.81
C LEU A 102 -9.74 -4.45 -4.49
N ASP A 103 -10.42 -3.85 -3.49
CA ASP A 103 -11.80 -4.20 -3.15
C ASP A 103 -12.75 -3.63 -4.20
N ALA A 104 -13.24 -4.49 -5.09
CA ALA A 104 -14.11 -4.10 -6.21
C ALA A 104 -15.37 -3.36 -5.76
N ARG A 105 -15.87 -3.60 -4.53
CA ARG A 105 -17.09 -2.96 -4.00
C ARG A 105 -16.86 -1.49 -3.61
N LEU A 106 -15.60 -1.07 -3.45
CA LEU A 106 -15.24 0.30 -3.12
C LEU A 106 -14.82 1.11 -4.36
N ILE A 107 -14.87 0.50 -5.54
CA ILE A 107 -14.57 1.16 -6.80
C ILE A 107 -15.77 2.01 -7.21
N THR A 108 -15.63 3.32 -7.08
CA THR A 108 -16.53 4.31 -7.68
C THR A 108 -16.08 4.62 -9.10
N LYS A 109 -16.92 5.32 -9.87
CA LYS A 109 -16.54 5.80 -11.21
C LYS A 109 -15.25 6.64 -11.17
N GLU A 110 -15.17 7.57 -10.23
CA GLU A 110 -13.99 8.44 -10.04
C GLU A 110 -12.74 7.61 -9.72
N LYS A 111 -12.83 6.62 -8.82
CA LYS A 111 -11.69 5.74 -8.52
C LYS A 111 -11.28 4.89 -9.72
N ALA A 112 -12.25 4.42 -10.51
CA ALA A 112 -11.96 3.66 -11.72
C ALA A 112 -11.21 4.52 -12.76
N GLU A 113 -11.63 5.78 -12.94
CA GLU A 113 -10.94 6.75 -13.81
C GLU A 113 -9.50 7.00 -13.33
N ARG A 114 -9.32 7.28 -12.03
CA ARG A 114 -8.00 7.45 -11.42
C ARG A 114 -7.09 6.23 -11.59
N LEU A 115 -7.63 5.01 -11.46
CA LEU A 115 -6.87 3.77 -11.66
C LEU A 115 -6.53 3.53 -13.13
N ALA A 116 -7.37 3.98 -14.07
CA ALA A 116 -7.12 3.85 -15.50
C ALA A 116 -6.00 4.80 -15.98
N GLU A 117 -5.87 5.96 -15.34
CA GLU A 117 -4.79 6.93 -15.61
C GLU A 117 -3.46 6.51 -14.96
N ALA A 118 -3.52 5.84 -13.81
CA ALA A 118 -2.34 5.38 -13.10
C ALA A 118 -1.55 4.30 -13.87
N LYS A 119 -0.21 4.37 -13.80
CA LYS A 119 0.67 3.36 -14.40
C LYS A 119 0.69 2.08 -13.54
N LEU A 120 -0.29 1.20 -13.70
CA LEU A 120 -0.39 -0.03 -12.90
C LEU A 120 0.26 -1.24 -13.56
N TYR A 121 0.76 -2.17 -12.76
CA TYR A 121 1.17 -3.51 -13.20
C TYR A 121 0.58 -4.58 -12.27
N ASN A 122 0.28 -5.77 -12.81
CA ASN A 122 -0.31 -6.88 -12.06
C ASN A 122 -1.61 -6.51 -11.31
N LEU A 123 -2.47 -5.71 -11.94
CA LEU A 123 -3.76 -5.29 -11.38
C LEU A 123 -4.72 -6.49 -11.27
N HIS A 124 -5.20 -6.72 -10.05
CA HIS A 124 -6.24 -7.70 -9.77
C HIS A 124 -7.16 -7.19 -8.65
N PHE A 125 -8.38 -7.73 -8.62
CA PHE A 125 -9.40 -7.37 -7.65
C PHE A 125 -9.68 -8.57 -6.74
N GLY A 126 -9.90 -8.31 -5.46
CA GLY A 126 -10.14 -9.31 -4.41
C GLY A 126 -11.42 -9.05 -3.62
#